data_AF-A0A955C8U0-F1
#
_entry.id   AF-A0A955C8U0-F1
#
_cell.length_a   1.000
_cell.length_b   1.000
_cell.length_c   1.000
_cell.angle_alpha   90.00
_cell.angle_beta   90.00
_cell.angle_gamma   90.00
#
_symmetry.space_group_name_H-M   'P 1'
#
loop_
_entity.id
_entity.type
_entity.pdbx_description
1 polymer ?
#
loop_
_entity_poly.entity_id
_entity_poly.type
_entity_poly.pdbx_seq_one_letter_code
_entity_poly.pdbx_strand_id
1 'polypeptide(L)'
;MLHRSFISTRTGFPRSGLEFPCLVITVLFLVLGSFTPFRVDVEALRAILAGGSVSFWPKCKAGDACVNLLIYVPLGASLFALMRGRFERNAAGVLTLLCGAGLSLGLELGQLVLKGRYSSWWDVLFNTCGTIVGALVVSRFARTMVRRLLALRRSFLEAPFSATEGVVVFALLVMSMAPFDFVTTAKGLQASMREAQIPMAAAVVAGRPALTGSDASQAWADLAAGDLGWSVAFAVLGYLFVVRNRRDGIGLCDAVFRSLGAGVLLAIVLEVLQLFASGHVFSLPDIAVHGAGVLVGVALAAVGDWRAQRTGNEGSGNGARTWAFGNEFLACVTLGQVMVILLPGYLGVMKIGGADGFVPVDWVPFADLLAMPFGLAASELLDAWCVYALMIVPMYVWLARLMPRWAGAVSVGFAVVVATVAGASGSGHLATGFSTQVLGAFIASYGTLCLTRFFVDDAQAMPLVDSVTNNSSRFATPATRLMRD
;
A
#
# COMPACT_ATOMS: atom_id res chain seq x y z
N MET A 1 -29.88 -23.79 19.76
CA MET A 1 -30.89 -23.66 18.69
C MET A 1 -30.69 -22.33 17.94
N LEU A 2 -29.47 -22.06 17.46
CA LEU A 2 -29.09 -20.86 16.72
C LEU A 2 -28.26 -21.27 15.49
N HIS A 3 -28.57 -20.67 14.35
CA HIS A 3 -27.80 -20.66 13.09
C HIS A 3 -27.54 -22.00 12.36
N ARG A 4 -28.60 -22.60 11.79
CA ARG A 4 -28.49 -23.54 10.65
C ARG A 4 -29.33 -23.11 9.44
N SER A 5 -29.34 -21.82 9.13
CA SER A 5 -29.94 -21.27 7.90
C SER A 5 -28.90 -20.90 6.83
N PHE A 6 -27.70 -21.48 6.90
CA PHE A 6 -26.76 -21.53 5.79
C PHE A 6 -26.85 -22.92 5.16
N ILE A 7 -27.66 -23.07 4.13
CA ILE A 7 -27.55 -24.00 2.98
C ILE A 7 -28.92 -23.95 2.29
N SER A 8 -29.10 -22.93 1.45
CA SER A 8 -29.98 -23.04 0.28
C SER A 8 -29.12 -22.66 -0.91
N THR A 9 -28.18 -23.55 -1.24
CA THR A 9 -27.21 -23.37 -2.32
C THR A 9 -27.74 -24.01 -3.60
N ARG A 10 -28.76 -23.42 -4.23
CA ARG A 10 -29.02 -23.75 -5.65
C ARG A 10 -27.85 -23.38 -6.56
N THR A 11 -26.95 -22.49 -6.12
CA THR A 11 -25.87 -21.95 -6.96
C THR A 11 -24.45 -22.44 -6.62
N GLY A 12 -24.26 -23.21 -5.54
CA GLY A 12 -22.96 -23.76 -5.13
C GLY A 12 -21.84 -22.72 -4.88
N PHE A 13 -22.18 -21.42 -4.82
CA PHE A 13 -21.22 -20.34 -4.68
C PHE A 13 -21.06 -19.98 -3.20
N PRO A 14 -19.87 -20.16 -2.58
CA PRO A 14 -19.66 -19.83 -1.19
C PRO A 14 -19.77 -18.30 -1.00
N ARG A 15 -20.68 -17.85 -0.14
CA ARG A 15 -20.76 -16.44 0.28
C ARG A 15 -19.71 -16.21 1.36
N SER A 16 -18.73 -15.38 1.05
CA SER A 16 -17.66 -14.97 1.95
C SER A 16 -18.05 -13.77 2.82
N GLY A 17 -19.06 -12.99 2.41
CA GLY A 17 -19.43 -11.72 3.06
C GLY A 17 -18.52 -10.55 2.68
N LEU A 18 -17.44 -10.81 1.92
CA LEU A 18 -16.48 -9.81 1.45
C LEU A 18 -16.88 -9.18 0.11
N GLU A 19 -17.91 -9.71 -0.57
CA GLU A 19 -18.25 -9.29 -1.92
C GLU A 19 -18.70 -7.83 -1.98
N PHE A 20 -19.58 -7.42 -1.05
CA PHE A 20 -20.13 -6.08 -1.02
C PHE A 20 -19.07 -5.02 -0.70
N PRO A 21 -18.18 -5.23 0.28
CA PRO A 21 -17.20 -4.20 0.56
C PRO A 21 -16.06 -4.11 -0.46
N CYS A 22 -15.64 -5.24 -1.06
CA CYS A 22 -14.74 -5.19 -2.22
C CYS A 22 -15.34 -4.36 -3.35
N LEU A 23 -16.66 -4.48 -3.57
CA LEU A 23 -17.38 -3.63 -4.51
C LEU A 23 -17.31 -2.16 -4.12
N VAL A 24 -17.64 -1.81 -2.87
CA VAL A 24 -17.61 -0.42 -2.38
C VAL A 24 -16.21 0.19 -2.55
N ILE A 25 -15.17 -0.50 -2.10
CA ILE A 25 -13.78 -0.02 -2.21
C ILE A 25 -13.41 0.19 -3.68
N THR A 26 -13.76 -0.75 -4.55
CA THR A 26 -13.46 -0.63 -5.98
C THR A 26 -14.20 0.55 -6.61
N VAL A 27 -15.48 0.73 -6.32
CA VAL A 27 -16.27 1.86 -6.83
C VAL A 27 -15.71 3.19 -6.34
N LEU A 28 -15.36 3.30 -5.05
CA LEU A 28 -14.74 4.51 -4.50
C LEU A 28 -13.39 4.80 -5.19
N PHE A 29 -12.56 3.78 -5.37
CA PHE A 29 -11.28 3.92 -6.08
C PHE A 29 -11.45 4.40 -7.52
N LEU A 30 -12.42 3.84 -8.26
CA LEU A 30 -12.72 4.27 -9.63
C LEU A 30 -13.24 5.71 -9.68
N VAL A 31 -14.20 6.07 -8.83
CA VAL A 31 -14.75 7.44 -8.76
C VAL A 31 -13.63 8.44 -8.45
N LEU A 32 -12.78 8.14 -7.46
CA LEU A 32 -11.65 8.98 -7.09
C LEU A 32 -10.64 9.15 -8.23
N GLY A 33 -10.24 8.03 -8.86
CA GLY A 33 -9.28 8.04 -9.95
C GLY A 33 -9.78 8.81 -11.16
N SER A 34 -11.07 8.66 -11.50
CA SER A 34 -11.69 9.34 -12.64
C SER A 34 -11.88 10.84 -12.42
N PHE A 35 -12.17 11.27 -11.18
CA PHE A 35 -12.50 12.68 -10.92
C PHE A 35 -11.33 13.52 -10.38
N THR A 36 -10.20 12.92 -10.05
CA THR A 36 -8.99 13.68 -9.66
C THR A 36 -8.35 14.32 -10.90
N PRO A 37 -7.87 15.58 -10.87
CA PRO A 37 -8.13 16.56 -9.84
C PRO A 37 -9.59 17.06 -9.92
N PHE A 38 -10.24 17.23 -8.77
CA PHE A 38 -11.64 17.66 -8.64
C PHE A 38 -11.82 19.15 -8.98
N ARG A 39 -11.54 19.54 -10.23
CA ARG A 39 -11.62 20.92 -10.72
C ARG A 39 -12.82 21.07 -11.63
N VAL A 40 -13.97 21.40 -11.04
CA VAL A 40 -15.22 21.56 -11.81
C VAL A 40 -15.12 22.77 -12.75
N ASP A 41 -15.39 22.54 -14.03
CA ASP A 41 -15.54 23.56 -15.05
C ASP A 41 -17.00 24.04 -15.10
N VAL A 42 -17.27 25.15 -14.43
CA VAL A 42 -18.61 25.74 -14.33
C VAL A 42 -19.13 26.20 -15.70
N GLU A 43 -18.24 26.60 -16.62
CA GLU A 43 -18.64 27.02 -17.97
C GLU A 43 -19.06 25.82 -18.80
N ALA A 44 -18.30 24.72 -18.74
CA ALA A 44 -18.68 23.46 -19.38
C ALA A 44 -20.02 22.93 -18.85
N LEU A 45 -20.23 22.95 -17.53
CA LEU A 45 -21.50 22.55 -16.92
C LEU A 45 -22.67 23.43 -17.42
N ARG A 46 -22.50 24.76 -17.45
CA ARG A 46 -23.53 25.69 -17.96
C ARG A 46 -23.84 25.42 -19.44
N ALA A 47 -22.82 25.19 -20.26
CA ALA A 47 -22.99 24.88 -21.67
C ALA A 47 -23.79 23.59 -21.89
N ILE A 48 -23.50 22.54 -21.12
CA ILE A 48 -24.24 21.27 -21.17
C ILE A 48 -25.70 21.47 -20.75
N LEU A 49 -25.95 22.19 -19.66
CA LEU A 49 -27.30 22.48 -19.18
C LEU A 49 -28.11 23.36 -20.16
N ALA A 50 -27.44 24.19 -20.95
CA ALA A 50 -28.05 24.99 -22.01
C ALA A 50 -28.33 24.18 -23.30
N GLY A 51 -28.13 22.86 -23.31
CA GLY A 51 -28.33 21.99 -24.47
C GLY A 51 -27.13 21.97 -25.43
N GLY A 52 -25.95 22.40 -24.97
CA GLY A 52 -24.71 22.31 -25.74
C GLY A 52 -24.36 20.87 -26.12
N SER A 53 -23.72 20.70 -27.28
CA SER A 53 -23.29 19.39 -27.76
C SER A 53 -22.16 18.83 -26.91
N VAL A 54 -22.31 17.58 -26.48
CA VAL A 54 -21.27 16.82 -25.78
C VAL A 54 -20.39 16.14 -26.84
N SER A 55 -19.09 16.44 -26.82
CA SER A 55 -18.11 15.78 -27.69
C SER A 55 -17.31 14.76 -26.90
N PHE A 56 -17.24 13.53 -27.42
CA PHE A 56 -16.36 12.48 -26.89
C PHE A 56 -15.07 12.43 -27.69
N TRP A 57 -13.95 12.30 -27.00
CA TRP A 57 -12.63 12.24 -27.61
C TRP A 57 -12.43 10.92 -28.38
N PRO A 58 -12.00 10.97 -29.66
CA PRO A 58 -11.97 9.77 -30.50
C PRO A 58 -10.67 8.94 -30.37
N LYS A 59 -9.63 9.47 -29.72
CA LYS A 59 -8.31 8.81 -29.66
C LYS A 59 -8.17 8.00 -28.38
N CYS A 60 -7.72 6.76 -28.52
CA CYS A 60 -7.31 5.91 -27.41
C CYS A 60 -5.81 5.60 -27.54
N LYS A 61 -5.04 5.85 -26.49
CA LYS A 61 -3.67 5.35 -26.41
C LYS A 61 -3.71 3.91 -25.88
N ALA A 62 -2.84 3.05 -26.40
CA ALA A 62 -2.81 1.64 -25.98
C ALA A 62 -2.56 1.47 -24.46
N GLY A 63 -1.75 2.34 -23.86
CA GLY A 63 -1.54 2.36 -22.41
C GLY A 63 -2.82 2.63 -21.63
N ASP A 64 -3.56 3.66 -22.03
CA ASP A 64 -4.83 4.06 -21.42
C ASP A 64 -5.86 2.92 -21.52
N ALA A 65 -5.95 2.25 -22.68
CA ALA A 65 -6.81 1.09 -22.88
C ALA A 65 -6.53 -0.05 -21.90
N CYS A 66 -5.24 -0.39 -21.71
CA CYS A 66 -4.83 -1.44 -20.78
C CYS A 66 -5.16 -1.10 -19.33
N VAL A 67 -4.91 0.15 -18.91
CA VAL A 67 -5.22 0.61 -17.56
C VAL A 67 -6.74 0.57 -17.30
N ASN A 68 -7.53 1.11 -18.22
CA ASN A 68 -8.99 1.12 -18.16
C ASN A 68 -9.57 -0.31 -18.11
N LEU A 69 -9.01 -1.23 -18.89
CA LEU A 69 -9.39 -2.64 -18.81
C LEU A 69 -9.05 -3.25 -17.44
N LEU A 70 -7.81 -3.09 -16.96
CA LEU A 70 -7.34 -3.75 -15.73
C LEU A 70 -8.02 -3.20 -14.47
N ILE A 71 -8.25 -1.89 -14.38
CA ILE A 71 -8.82 -1.24 -13.20
C ILE A 71 -10.31 -1.62 -13.00
N TYR A 72 -11.02 -2.01 -14.06
CA TYR A 72 -12.40 -2.51 -14.00
C TYR A 72 -12.53 -4.02 -13.76
N VAL A 73 -11.44 -4.80 -13.83
CA VAL A 73 -11.48 -6.25 -13.52
C VAL A 73 -11.96 -6.52 -12.08
N PRO A 74 -11.44 -5.83 -11.03
CA PRO A 74 -11.94 -6.00 -9.67
C PRO A 74 -13.43 -5.65 -9.51
N LEU A 75 -13.92 -4.66 -10.27
CA LEU A 75 -15.33 -4.24 -10.25
C LEU A 75 -16.21 -5.37 -10.77
N GLY A 76 -15.89 -5.90 -11.95
CA GLY A 76 -16.62 -7.00 -12.57
C GLY A 76 -16.63 -8.26 -11.72
N ALA A 77 -15.49 -8.59 -11.10
CA ALA A 77 -15.39 -9.73 -10.18
C ALA A 77 -16.31 -9.55 -8.95
N SER A 78 -16.29 -8.36 -8.33
CA SER A 78 -17.07 -8.06 -7.13
C SER A 78 -18.58 -8.01 -7.41
N LEU A 79 -18.98 -7.32 -8.50
CA LEU A 79 -20.36 -7.27 -8.97
C LEU A 79 -20.89 -8.67 -9.26
N PHE A 80 -20.16 -9.48 -10.04
CA PHE A 80 -20.62 -10.82 -10.39
C PHE A 80 -20.74 -11.71 -9.16
N ALA A 81 -19.77 -11.70 -8.26
CA ALA A 81 -19.84 -12.46 -7.01
C ALA A 81 -21.07 -12.08 -6.17
N LEU A 82 -21.35 -10.77 -6.05
CA LEU A 82 -22.52 -10.26 -5.34
C LEU A 82 -23.85 -10.67 -6.01
N MET A 83 -23.94 -10.53 -7.33
CA MET A 83 -25.15 -10.83 -8.11
C MET A 83 -25.41 -12.34 -8.19
N ARG A 84 -24.37 -13.18 -8.29
CA ARG A 84 -24.51 -14.65 -8.27
C ARG A 84 -25.08 -15.19 -6.96
N GLY A 85 -24.97 -14.42 -5.89
CA GLY A 85 -25.65 -14.71 -4.64
C GLY A 85 -27.17 -14.63 -4.75
N ARG A 86 -27.72 -13.79 -5.63
CA ARG A 86 -29.16 -13.48 -5.72
C ARG A 86 -29.83 -13.96 -7.01
N PHE A 87 -29.07 -14.05 -8.11
CA PHE A 87 -29.57 -14.34 -9.44
C PHE A 87 -28.87 -15.56 -10.06
N GLU A 88 -29.52 -16.14 -11.09
CA GLU A 88 -28.92 -17.18 -11.92
C GLU A 88 -27.67 -16.68 -12.65
N ARG A 89 -26.84 -17.60 -13.16
CA ARG A 89 -25.51 -17.26 -13.69
C ARG A 89 -25.57 -16.24 -14.82
N ASN A 90 -26.49 -16.45 -15.76
CA ASN A 90 -26.62 -15.61 -16.94
C ASN A 90 -27.17 -14.23 -16.57
N ALA A 91 -28.24 -14.19 -15.77
CA ALA A 91 -28.81 -12.95 -15.26
C ALA A 91 -27.78 -12.13 -14.45
N ALA A 92 -27.00 -12.78 -13.58
CA ALA A 92 -25.93 -12.14 -12.84
C ALA A 92 -24.84 -11.57 -13.75
N GLY A 93 -24.50 -12.27 -14.84
CA GLY A 93 -23.56 -11.79 -15.86
C GLY A 93 -24.07 -10.55 -16.59
N VAL A 94 -25.32 -10.57 -17.05
CA VAL A 94 -25.96 -9.43 -17.71
C VAL A 94 -26.06 -8.23 -16.78
N LEU A 95 -26.51 -8.42 -15.54
CA LEU A 95 -26.58 -7.34 -14.56
C LEU A 95 -25.19 -6.76 -14.25
N THR A 96 -24.16 -7.61 -14.15
CA THR A 96 -22.77 -7.15 -13.95
C THR A 96 -22.29 -6.29 -15.10
N LEU A 97 -22.56 -6.72 -16.35
CA LEU A 97 -22.24 -5.96 -17.56
C LEU A 97 -22.93 -4.60 -17.56
N LEU A 98 -24.25 -4.58 -17.33
CA LEU A 98 -25.04 -3.35 -17.32
C LEU A 98 -24.60 -2.38 -16.22
N CYS A 99 -24.32 -2.88 -15.01
CA CYS A 99 -23.82 -2.05 -13.92
C CYS A 99 -22.42 -1.50 -14.19
N GLY A 100 -21.49 -2.31 -14.72
CA GLY A 100 -20.14 -1.85 -15.04
C GLY A 100 -20.12 -0.83 -16.18
N ALA A 101 -20.86 -1.09 -17.26
CA ALA A 101 -21.02 -0.16 -18.38
C ALA A 101 -21.71 1.15 -17.93
N GLY A 102 -22.77 1.04 -17.12
CA GLY A 102 -23.48 2.19 -16.57
C GLY A 102 -22.61 3.04 -15.65
N LEU A 103 -21.80 2.42 -14.78
CA LEU A 103 -20.84 3.15 -13.94
C LEU A 103 -19.79 3.84 -14.81
N SER A 104 -19.20 3.15 -15.79
CA SER A 104 -18.21 3.75 -16.68
C SER A 104 -18.78 4.92 -17.46
N LEU A 105 -19.96 4.78 -18.05
CA LEU A 105 -20.63 5.87 -18.74
C LEU A 105 -20.91 7.04 -17.80
N GLY A 106 -21.34 6.77 -16.57
CA GLY A 106 -21.56 7.80 -15.56
C GLY A 106 -20.29 8.57 -15.20
N LEU A 107 -19.15 7.89 -15.07
CA LEU A 107 -17.86 8.55 -14.81
C LEU A 107 -17.40 9.39 -16.00
N GLU A 108 -17.50 8.88 -17.22
CA GLU A 108 -17.17 9.62 -18.44
C GLU A 108 -18.06 10.86 -18.60
N LEU A 109 -19.37 10.75 -18.33
CA LEU A 109 -20.27 11.89 -18.34
C LEU A 109 -19.94 12.90 -17.23
N GLY A 110 -19.54 12.43 -16.04
CA GLY A 110 -19.09 13.29 -14.96
C GLY A 110 -17.80 14.05 -15.29
N GLN A 111 -16.91 13.46 -16.07
CA GLN A 111 -15.67 14.11 -16.50
C GLN A 111 -15.88 15.25 -17.49
N LEU A 112 -17.03 15.33 -18.17
CA LEU A 112 -17.36 16.45 -19.06
C LEU A 112 -17.40 17.80 -18.36
N VAL A 113 -17.62 17.80 -17.04
CA VAL A 113 -17.65 19.02 -16.22
C VAL A 113 -16.35 19.21 -15.43
N LEU A 114 -15.27 18.49 -15.76
CA LEU A 114 -13.98 18.61 -15.09
C LEU A 114 -12.92 19.22 -16.02
N LYS A 115 -12.27 20.27 -15.54
CA LYS A 115 -11.24 21.01 -16.28
C LYS A 115 -10.02 20.12 -16.54
N GLY A 116 -9.67 19.96 -17.81
CA GLY A 116 -8.49 19.18 -18.24
C GLY A 116 -8.73 17.67 -18.30
N ARG A 117 -9.97 17.20 -18.14
CA ARG A 117 -10.36 15.81 -18.40
C ARG A 117 -11.11 15.72 -19.73
N TYR A 118 -10.92 14.60 -20.43
CA TYR A 118 -11.55 14.33 -21.71
C TYR A 118 -12.32 13.03 -21.61
N SER A 119 -13.61 13.08 -21.90
CA SER A 119 -14.44 11.87 -21.94
C SER A 119 -14.23 11.10 -23.25
N SER A 120 -14.24 9.78 -23.20
CA SER A 120 -13.88 8.89 -24.31
C SER A 120 -14.79 7.67 -24.41
N TRP A 121 -15.32 7.39 -25.60
CA TRP A 121 -16.08 6.15 -25.85
C TRP A 121 -15.21 4.90 -25.74
N TRP A 122 -13.91 5.03 -26.02
CA TRP A 122 -12.97 3.92 -25.86
C TRP A 122 -12.82 3.55 -24.40
N ASP A 123 -12.87 4.53 -23.50
CA ASP A 123 -12.74 4.27 -22.06
C ASP A 123 -13.96 3.51 -21.55
N VAL A 124 -15.18 3.90 -21.97
CA VAL A 124 -16.40 3.11 -21.72
C VAL A 124 -16.26 1.68 -22.22
N LEU A 125 -15.76 1.49 -23.44
CA LEU A 125 -15.60 0.16 -24.03
C LEU A 125 -14.60 -0.69 -23.25
N PHE A 126 -13.40 -0.18 -22.96
CA PHE A 126 -12.36 -0.93 -22.25
C PHE A 126 -12.72 -1.20 -20.79
N ASN A 127 -13.35 -0.25 -20.10
CA ASN A 127 -13.90 -0.44 -18.75
C ASN A 127 -14.98 -1.53 -18.73
N THR A 128 -15.86 -1.53 -19.73
CA THR A 128 -16.88 -2.58 -19.90
C THR A 128 -16.25 -3.94 -20.16
N CYS A 129 -15.23 -4.02 -21.04
CA CYS A 129 -14.45 -5.23 -21.28
C CYS A 129 -13.76 -5.73 -20.00
N GLY A 130 -13.13 -4.84 -19.24
CA GLY A 130 -12.54 -5.14 -17.93
C GLY A 130 -13.55 -5.74 -16.96
N THR A 131 -14.75 -5.17 -16.91
CA THR A 131 -15.87 -5.70 -16.11
C THR A 131 -16.23 -7.14 -16.54
N ILE A 132 -16.33 -7.40 -17.84
CA ILE A 132 -16.61 -8.75 -18.38
C ILE A 132 -15.50 -9.72 -17.98
N VAL A 133 -14.23 -9.33 -18.16
CA VAL A 133 -13.07 -10.15 -17.79
C VAL A 133 -13.10 -10.48 -16.30
N GLY A 134 -13.35 -9.51 -15.43
CA GLY A 134 -13.53 -9.72 -13.99
C GLY A 134 -14.61 -10.73 -13.64
N ALA A 135 -15.78 -10.59 -14.26
CA ALA A 135 -16.89 -11.54 -14.08
C ALA A 135 -16.52 -12.96 -14.54
N LEU A 136 -15.83 -13.08 -15.68
CA LEU A 136 -15.35 -14.36 -16.19
C LEU A 136 -14.31 -15.01 -15.27
N VAL A 137 -13.32 -14.23 -14.82
CA VAL A 137 -12.26 -14.68 -13.91
C VAL A 137 -12.86 -15.23 -12.63
N VAL A 138 -13.72 -14.46 -11.95
CA VAL A 138 -14.32 -14.95 -10.70
C VAL A 138 -15.26 -16.13 -10.97
N SER A 139 -15.99 -16.16 -12.09
CA SER A 139 -16.88 -17.28 -12.40
C SER A 139 -16.15 -18.62 -12.56
N ARG A 140 -14.92 -18.59 -13.10
CA ARG A 140 -14.09 -19.79 -13.31
C ARG A 140 -13.21 -20.11 -12.12
N PHE A 141 -12.63 -19.09 -11.50
CA PHE A 141 -11.56 -19.26 -10.51
C PHE A 141 -11.98 -18.95 -9.07
N ALA A 142 -13.23 -18.58 -8.78
CA ALA A 142 -13.68 -18.23 -7.43
C ALA A 142 -13.26 -19.26 -6.37
N ARG A 143 -13.44 -20.56 -6.63
CA ARG A 143 -13.06 -21.61 -5.68
C ARG A 143 -11.55 -21.60 -5.40
N THR A 144 -10.74 -21.48 -6.44
CA THR A 144 -9.28 -21.43 -6.32
C THR A 144 -8.83 -20.14 -5.63
N MET A 145 -9.41 -18.99 -5.99
CA MET A 145 -9.13 -17.70 -5.36
C MET A 145 -9.51 -17.72 -3.87
N VAL A 146 -10.70 -18.20 -3.51
CA VAL A 146 -11.12 -18.30 -2.09
C VAL A 146 -10.18 -19.23 -1.32
N ARG A 147 -9.79 -20.39 -1.89
CA ARG A 147 -8.81 -21.28 -1.25
C ARG A 147 -7.45 -20.58 -1.07
N ARG A 148 -6.98 -19.86 -2.08
CA ARG A 148 -5.72 -19.09 -2.00
C ARG A 148 -5.81 -17.94 -1.01
N LEU A 149 -6.92 -17.22 -0.94
CA LEU A 149 -7.15 -16.15 0.03
C LEU A 149 -7.25 -16.69 1.45
N LEU A 150 -7.91 -17.84 1.64
CA LEU A 150 -7.94 -18.51 2.93
C LEU A 150 -6.57 -19.08 3.33
N ALA A 151 -5.82 -19.62 2.37
CA ALA A 151 -4.44 -20.06 2.59
C ALA A 151 -3.55 -18.87 2.96
N LEU A 152 -3.65 -17.76 2.23
CA LEU A 152 -2.96 -16.51 2.53
C LEU A 152 -3.34 -15.99 3.92
N ARG A 153 -4.64 -15.96 4.25
CA ARG A 153 -5.13 -15.59 5.59
C ARG A 153 -4.56 -16.50 6.68
N ARG A 154 -4.48 -17.81 6.44
CA ARG A 154 -3.82 -18.75 7.36
C ARG A 154 -2.34 -18.45 7.47
N SER A 155 -1.64 -18.18 6.36
CA SER A 155 -0.23 -17.77 6.38
C SER A 155 -0.02 -16.47 7.16
N PHE A 156 -0.94 -15.50 7.08
CA PHE A 156 -0.91 -14.32 7.95
C PHE A 156 -1.07 -14.72 9.42
N LEU A 157 -2.04 -15.57 9.76
CA LEU A 157 -2.30 -16.03 11.13
C LEU A 157 -1.15 -16.85 11.73
N GLU A 158 -0.55 -17.74 10.94
CA GLU A 158 0.49 -18.68 11.37
C GLU A 158 1.88 -18.05 11.34
N ALA A 159 2.16 -17.18 10.35
CA ALA A 159 3.46 -16.56 10.12
C ALA A 159 3.33 -15.06 9.77
N PRO A 160 2.85 -14.22 10.71
CA PRO A 160 2.51 -12.82 10.44
C PRO A 160 3.68 -11.98 9.91
N PHE A 161 4.91 -12.27 10.34
CA PHE A 161 6.10 -11.55 9.86
C PHE A 161 6.45 -11.90 8.42
N SER A 162 6.40 -13.18 8.03
CA SER A 162 6.67 -13.57 6.64
C SER A 162 5.59 -13.07 5.69
N ALA A 163 4.33 -13.07 6.14
CA ALA A 163 3.23 -12.53 5.34
C ALA A 163 3.31 -11.00 5.21
N THR A 164 3.64 -10.29 6.29
CA THR A 164 3.89 -8.83 6.27
C THR A 164 5.07 -8.48 5.37
N GLU A 165 6.17 -9.21 5.47
CA GLU A 165 7.34 -9.08 4.59
C GLU A 165 6.92 -9.19 3.12
N GLY A 166 6.18 -10.24 2.75
CA GLY A 166 5.69 -10.42 1.38
C GLY A 166 4.83 -9.27 0.89
N VAL A 167 3.98 -8.70 1.75
CA VAL A 167 3.18 -7.50 1.42
C VAL A 167 4.05 -6.27 1.22
N VAL A 168 5.01 -6.02 2.10
CA VAL A 168 5.90 -4.86 1.98
C VAL A 168 6.75 -4.98 0.72
N VAL A 169 7.33 -6.14 0.43
CA VAL A 169 8.09 -6.39 -0.82
C VAL A 169 7.20 -6.15 -2.04
N PHE A 170 5.97 -6.68 -2.04
CA PHE A 170 5.04 -6.47 -3.13
C PHE A 170 4.66 -4.99 -3.29
N ALA A 171 4.40 -4.29 -2.19
CA ALA A 171 4.10 -2.87 -2.20
C ALA A 171 5.28 -2.05 -2.75
N LEU A 172 6.51 -2.33 -2.31
CA LEU A 172 7.70 -1.67 -2.85
C LEU A 172 7.87 -1.93 -4.35
N LEU A 173 7.65 -3.16 -4.80
CA LEU A 173 7.70 -3.50 -6.22
C LEU A 173 6.66 -2.69 -7.01
N VAL A 174 5.41 -2.68 -6.56
CA VAL A 174 4.32 -1.93 -7.20
C VAL A 174 4.62 -0.43 -7.24
N MET A 175 5.08 0.14 -6.12
CA MET A 175 5.38 1.56 -6.01
C MET A 175 6.62 1.95 -6.81
N SER A 176 7.62 1.08 -6.89
CA SER A 176 8.85 1.35 -7.66
C SER A 176 8.58 1.40 -9.16
N MET A 177 7.50 0.77 -9.62
CA MET A 177 7.07 0.75 -11.02
C MET A 177 6.04 1.84 -11.32
N ALA A 178 5.73 2.75 -10.38
CA ALA A 178 4.74 3.79 -10.56
C ALA A 178 5.41 5.13 -10.93
N PRO A 179 5.01 5.84 -12.00
CA PRO A 179 3.90 5.51 -12.91
C PRO A 179 4.21 4.28 -13.78
N PHE A 180 3.20 3.44 -14.06
CA PHE A 180 3.33 2.20 -14.86
C PHE A 180 3.54 2.47 -16.35
N ASP A 181 4.51 3.30 -16.68
CA ASP A 181 4.81 3.79 -18.02
C ASP A 181 5.86 2.91 -18.69
N PHE A 182 5.49 1.65 -18.94
CA PHE A 182 6.44 0.67 -19.42
C PHE A 182 7.04 1.02 -20.78
N VAL A 183 8.35 0.93 -20.86
CA VAL A 183 9.14 1.07 -22.07
C VAL A 183 8.95 -0.16 -22.95
N THR A 184 8.11 -0.04 -23.97
CA THR A 184 7.75 -1.16 -24.86
C THR A 184 8.60 -1.26 -26.12
N THR A 185 9.51 -0.31 -26.37
CA THR A 185 10.32 -0.27 -27.58
C THR A 185 11.81 -0.37 -27.26
N ALA A 186 12.57 -1.04 -28.13
CA ALA A 186 14.03 -1.14 -27.98
C ALA A 186 14.71 0.23 -27.95
N LYS A 187 14.19 1.21 -28.72
CA LYS A 187 14.69 2.60 -28.70
C LYS A 187 14.44 3.30 -27.37
N GLY A 188 13.26 3.11 -26.77
CA GLY A 188 12.96 3.63 -25.44
C GLY A 188 13.89 3.01 -24.39
N LEU A 189 14.14 1.69 -24.46
CA LEU A 189 15.00 1.02 -23.49
C LEU A 189 16.44 1.52 -23.63
N GLN A 190 16.90 1.71 -24.87
CA GLN A 190 18.20 2.33 -25.14
C GLN A 190 18.28 3.77 -24.61
N ALA A 191 17.18 4.54 -24.65
CA ALA A 191 17.13 5.89 -24.09
C ALA A 191 17.24 5.84 -22.55
N SER A 192 16.45 5.01 -21.87
CA SER A 192 16.52 4.81 -20.42
C SER A 192 17.91 4.33 -19.97
N MET A 193 18.56 3.45 -20.74
CA MET A 193 19.95 3.02 -20.46
C MET A 193 20.99 4.12 -20.68
N ARG A 194 20.74 5.10 -21.57
CA ARG A 194 21.63 6.26 -21.78
C ARG A 194 21.43 7.32 -20.69
N GLU A 195 20.20 7.47 -20.22
CA GLU A 195 19.84 8.39 -19.14
C GLU A 195 20.17 7.83 -17.76
N ALA A 196 20.32 6.50 -17.64
CA ALA A 196 20.78 5.83 -16.43
C ALA A 196 21.96 6.59 -15.82
N GLN A 197 21.69 7.24 -14.69
CA GLN A 197 22.68 8.04 -14.03
C GLN A 197 23.69 7.05 -13.45
N ILE A 198 24.91 7.10 -13.97
CA ILE A 198 26.10 6.57 -13.31
C ILE A 198 26.91 7.77 -12.80
N PRO A 199 26.32 8.68 -11.98
CA PRO A 199 26.85 10.03 -11.82
C PRO A 199 28.08 10.02 -10.91
N MET A 200 28.18 9.10 -9.94
CA MET A 200 29.36 9.03 -9.07
C MET A 200 30.61 8.56 -9.80
N ALA A 201 30.52 7.55 -10.66
CA ALA A 201 31.69 7.09 -11.40
C ALA A 201 32.11 8.15 -12.43
N ALA A 202 31.17 8.74 -13.17
CA ALA A 202 31.49 9.70 -14.20
C ALA A 202 32.01 11.04 -13.64
N ALA A 203 31.45 11.59 -12.56
CA ALA A 203 31.92 12.85 -11.98
C ALA A 203 33.27 12.73 -11.27
N VAL A 204 33.50 11.61 -10.56
CA VAL A 204 34.80 11.30 -9.92
C VAL A 204 35.86 10.97 -10.97
N VAL A 205 35.52 10.24 -12.03
CA VAL A 205 36.46 9.90 -13.11
C VAL A 205 36.72 11.08 -14.05
N ALA A 206 35.76 11.99 -14.25
CA ALA A 206 35.93 13.15 -15.13
C ALA A 206 36.70 14.31 -14.49
N GLY A 207 37.16 14.19 -13.24
CA GLY A 207 37.94 15.23 -12.56
C GLY A 207 37.19 16.56 -12.44
N ARG A 208 35.85 16.56 -12.53
CA ARG A 208 35.07 17.75 -12.22
C ARG A 208 35.32 18.08 -10.75
N PRO A 209 35.69 19.32 -10.42
CA PRO A 209 35.92 19.69 -9.03
C PRO A 209 34.68 19.29 -8.25
N ALA A 210 34.89 18.54 -7.15
CA ALA A 210 33.83 18.17 -6.22
C ALA A 210 32.93 19.39 -6.04
N LEU A 211 31.61 19.22 -6.19
CA LEU A 211 30.64 20.29 -5.94
C LEU A 211 31.04 20.97 -4.62
N THR A 212 31.67 22.14 -4.68
CA THR A 212 32.15 22.86 -3.50
C THR A 212 31.11 23.92 -3.16
N GLY A 213 30.61 23.90 -1.94
CA GLY A 213 29.69 24.92 -1.43
C GLY A 213 28.23 24.47 -1.39
N SER A 214 27.33 25.43 -1.57
CA SER A 214 25.86 25.29 -1.43
C SER A 214 25.27 24.19 -2.32
N ASP A 215 25.84 23.98 -3.50
CA ASP A 215 25.29 23.08 -4.52
C ASP A 215 25.43 21.60 -4.12
N ALA A 216 26.52 21.24 -3.42
CA ALA A 216 26.65 19.89 -2.86
C ALA A 216 25.65 19.66 -1.73
N SER A 217 25.52 20.62 -0.81
CA SER A 217 24.55 20.47 0.28
C SER A 217 23.12 20.38 -0.23
N GLN A 218 22.78 21.07 -1.32
CA GLN A 218 21.46 21.03 -1.91
C GLN A 218 21.22 19.72 -2.68
N ALA A 219 22.20 19.26 -3.48
CA ALA A 219 22.12 17.95 -4.12
C ALA A 219 22.01 16.78 -3.10
N TRP A 220 22.75 16.86 -1.99
CA TRP A 220 22.62 15.88 -0.89
C TRP A 220 21.29 16.00 -0.15
N ALA A 221 20.76 17.21 0.02
CA ALA A 221 19.45 17.42 0.65
C ALA A 221 18.30 16.90 -0.22
N ASP A 222 18.37 17.12 -1.54
CA ASP A 222 17.37 16.64 -2.49
C ASP A 222 17.41 15.10 -2.59
N LEU A 223 18.61 14.51 -2.64
CA LEU A 223 18.82 13.06 -2.57
C LEU A 223 18.28 12.50 -1.23
N ALA A 224 18.61 13.15 -0.12
CA ALA A 224 18.16 12.70 1.20
C ALA A 224 16.65 12.84 1.42
N ALA A 225 15.98 13.82 0.81
CA ALA A 225 14.54 14.04 1.04
C ALA A 225 13.67 13.04 0.27
N GLY A 226 14.01 12.72 -0.98
CA GLY A 226 13.28 11.74 -1.80
C GLY A 226 13.54 10.30 -1.36
N ASP A 227 14.80 9.95 -1.14
CA ASP A 227 15.22 8.55 -0.98
C ASP A 227 15.05 8.04 0.45
N LEU A 228 14.85 8.94 1.42
CA LEU A 228 14.73 8.53 2.79
C LEU A 228 13.41 7.81 3.09
N GLY A 229 12.30 8.19 2.43
CA GLY A 229 11.05 7.46 2.52
C GLY A 229 11.23 5.98 2.14
N TRP A 230 11.98 5.74 1.07
CA TRP A 230 12.33 4.39 0.62
C TRP A 230 13.30 3.70 1.59
N SER A 231 14.34 4.37 2.07
CA SER A 231 15.29 3.78 3.02
C SER A 231 14.61 3.30 4.31
N VAL A 232 13.59 4.01 4.79
CA VAL A 232 12.80 3.59 5.95
C VAL A 232 12.02 2.31 5.66
N ALA A 233 11.39 2.21 4.48
CA ALA A 233 10.68 0.99 4.10
C ALA A 233 11.64 -0.21 4.00
N PHE A 234 12.85 0.01 3.46
CA PHE A 234 13.92 -0.99 3.44
C PHE A 234 14.46 -1.33 4.85
N ALA A 235 14.47 -0.39 5.79
CA ALA A 235 14.78 -0.66 7.19
C ALA A 235 13.72 -1.55 7.86
N VAL A 236 12.43 -1.29 7.59
CA VAL A 236 11.35 -2.18 8.03
C VAL A 236 11.52 -3.58 7.47
N LEU A 237 11.88 -3.71 6.19
CA LEU A 237 12.18 -5.02 5.58
C LEU A 237 13.38 -5.71 6.21
N GLY A 238 14.50 -5.01 6.39
CA GLY A 238 15.70 -5.57 7.01
C GLY A 238 15.41 -6.12 8.42
N TYR A 239 14.59 -5.40 9.19
CA TYR A 239 14.11 -5.86 10.48
C TYR A 239 13.25 -7.12 10.38
N LEU A 240 12.24 -7.11 9.50
CA LEU A 240 11.32 -8.23 9.30
C LEU A 240 12.05 -9.51 8.88
N PHE A 241 13.04 -9.39 7.98
CA PHE A 241 13.86 -10.52 7.55
C PHE A 241 14.63 -11.14 8.72
N VAL A 242 15.25 -10.34 9.60
CA VAL A 242 15.98 -10.89 10.76
C VAL A 242 15.01 -11.58 11.71
N VAL A 243 13.90 -10.92 12.07
CA VAL A 243 12.91 -11.49 13.00
C VAL A 243 12.33 -12.79 12.47
N ARG A 244 12.03 -12.87 11.17
CA ARG A 244 11.58 -14.11 10.52
C ARG A 244 12.65 -15.19 10.61
N ASN A 245 13.88 -14.91 10.17
CA ASN A 245 14.96 -15.89 10.18
C ASN A 245 15.23 -16.44 11.60
N ARG A 246 15.16 -15.57 12.61
CA ARG A 246 15.30 -15.97 14.02
C ARG A 246 14.17 -16.89 14.49
N ARG A 247 12.93 -16.62 14.08
CA ARG A 247 11.77 -17.50 14.36
C ARG A 247 11.90 -18.87 13.68
N ASP A 248 12.52 -18.90 12.52
CA ASP A 248 12.83 -20.13 11.78
C ASP A 248 14.02 -20.90 12.39
N GLY A 249 14.54 -20.46 13.54
CA GLY A 249 15.61 -21.14 14.27
C GLY A 249 17.01 -20.84 13.74
N ILE A 250 17.17 -19.91 12.80
CA ILE A 250 18.47 -19.54 12.23
C ILE A 250 19.26 -18.73 13.26
N GLY A 251 20.56 -19.02 13.41
CA GLY A 251 21.47 -18.28 14.29
C GLY A 251 21.54 -16.79 13.96
N LEU A 252 21.84 -15.93 14.95
CA LEU A 252 21.78 -14.47 14.76
C LEU A 252 22.70 -13.97 13.65
N CYS A 253 23.96 -14.42 13.61
CA CYS A 253 24.90 -14.04 12.56
C CYS A 253 24.39 -14.42 11.16
N ASP A 254 23.94 -15.67 11.00
CA ASP A 254 23.40 -16.16 9.72
C ASP A 254 22.12 -15.40 9.32
N ALA A 255 21.24 -15.11 10.29
CA ALA A 255 20.04 -14.32 10.07
C ALA A 255 20.38 -12.90 9.59
N VAL A 256 21.37 -12.25 10.20
CA VAL A 256 21.87 -10.92 9.80
C VAL A 256 22.41 -10.95 8.36
N PHE A 257 23.32 -11.88 8.04
CA PHE A 257 23.91 -11.95 6.70
C PHE A 257 22.87 -12.28 5.62
N ARG A 258 21.96 -13.23 5.87
CA ARG A 258 20.87 -13.56 4.93
C ARG A 258 19.94 -12.38 4.70
N SER A 259 19.61 -11.65 5.76
CA SER A 259 18.70 -10.49 5.68
C SER A 259 19.32 -9.32 4.93
N LEU A 260 20.61 -9.04 5.16
CA LEU A 260 21.37 -8.04 4.39
C LEU A 260 21.43 -8.41 2.91
N GLY A 261 21.79 -9.66 2.60
CA GLY A 261 21.87 -10.14 1.22
C GLY A 261 20.52 -10.06 0.50
N ALA A 262 19.43 -10.48 1.15
CA ALA A 262 18.09 -10.42 0.59
C ALA A 262 17.62 -8.97 0.34
N GLY A 263 17.86 -8.07 1.31
CA GLY A 263 17.46 -6.67 1.17
C GLY A 263 18.24 -5.92 0.10
N VAL A 264 19.56 -6.11 0.01
CA VAL A 264 20.39 -5.51 -1.05
C VAL A 264 20.03 -6.08 -2.42
N LEU A 265 19.82 -7.39 -2.52
CA LEU A 265 19.36 -8.01 -3.77
C LEU A 265 18.02 -7.44 -4.22
N LEU A 266 17.07 -7.25 -3.29
CA LEU A 266 15.79 -6.62 -3.61
C LEU A 266 15.98 -5.19 -4.13
N ALA A 267 16.80 -4.37 -3.48
CA ALA A 267 17.10 -3.02 -3.95
C ALA A 267 17.66 -3.02 -5.38
N ILE A 268 18.62 -3.89 -5.68
CA ILE A 268 19.16 -4.06 -7.03
C ILE A 268 18.06 -4.45 -8.03
N VAL A 269 17.20 -5.40 -7.66
CA VAL A 269 16.11 -5.85 -8.54
C VAL A 269 15.13 -4.71 -8.82
N LEU A 270 14.76 -3.91 -7.83
CA LEU A 270 13.84 -2.78 -8.03
C LEU A 270 14.42 -1.74 -8.99
N GLU A 271 15.68 -1.35 -8.79
CA GLU A 271 16.37 -0.40 -9.70
C GLU A 271 16.50 -0.95 -11.12
N VAL A 272 16.82 -2.24 -11.27
CA VAL A 272 16.89 -2.87 -12.60
C VAL A 272 15.52 -2.91 -13.27
N LEU A 273 14.44 -3.17 -12.51
CA LEU A 273 13.08 -3.14 -13.04
C LEU A 273 12.70 -1.72 -13.50
N GLN A 274 13.21 -0.68 -12.83
CA GLN A 274 12.92 0.71 -13.19
C GLN A 274 13.50 1.12 -14.54
N LEU A 275 14.51 0.41 -15.07
CA LEU A 275 14.97 0.58 -16.46
C LEU A 275 13.85 0.36 -17.50
N PHE A 276 12.78 -0.34 -17.11
CA PHE A 276 11.63 -0.61 -17.96
C PHE A 276 10.49 0.40 -17.75
N ALA A 277 10.64 1.42 -16.90
CA ALA A 277 9.64 2.48 -16.68
C ALA A 277 10.19 3.80 -17.24
N SER A 278 9.47 4.46 -18.15
CA SER A 278 9.98 5.64 -18.85
C SER A 278 10.18 6.85 -17.94
N GLY A 279 9.48 6.90 -16.82
CA GLY A 279 9.57 7.98 -15.83
C GLY A 279 10.67 7.78 -14.80
N HIS A 280 11.41 6.68 -14.86
CA HIS A 280 12.44 6.34 -13.88
C HIS A 280 13.82 6.32 -14.51
N VAL A 281 14.79 6.73 -13.71
CA VAL A 281 16.19 6.70 -14.08
C VAL A 281 16.90 5.77 -13.12
N PHE A 282 17.53 4.72 -13.65
CA PHE A 282 18.35 3.81 -12.84
C PHE A 282 19.43 4.60 -12.11
N SER A 283 19.51 4.39 -10.78
CA SER A 283 20.41 5.13 -9.90
C SER A 283 21.17 4.19 -8.96
N LEU A 284 22.49 4.14 -9.11
CA LEU A 284 23.35 3.43 -8.15
C LEU A 284 23.29 4.01 -6.72
N PRO A 285 23.20 5.34 -6.53
CA PRO A 285 22.93 5.92 -5.21
C PRO A 285 21.70 5.32 -4.51
N ASP A 286 20.62 5.07 -5.24
CA ASP A 286 19.37 4.57 -4.66
C ASP A 286 19.57 3.15 -4.11
N ILE A 287 20.32 2.29 -4.82
CA ILE A 287 20.74 0.97 -4.29
C ILE A 287 21.50 1.12 -2.97
N ALA A 288 22.41 2.09 -2.88
CA ALA A 288 23.21 2.32 -1.69
C ALA A 288 22.35 2.85 -0.53
N VAL A 289 21.43 3.77 -0.79
CA VAL A 289 20.50 4.33 0.20
C VAL A 289 19.53 3.25 0.71
N HIS A 290 18.96 2.46 -0.19
CA HIS A 290 18.13 1.30 0.15
C HIS A 290 18.92 0.29 0.98
N GLY A 291 20.15 -0.04 0.57
CA GLY A 291 21.05 -0.93 1.29
C GLY A 291 21.40 -0.42 2.71
N ALA A 292 21.62 0.88 2.86
CA ALA A 292 21.81 1.52 4.17
C ALA A 292 20.55 1.40 5.04
N GLY A 293 19.36 1.60 4.45
CA GLY A 293 18.08 1.33 5.10
C GLY A 293 18.00 -0.10 5.64
N VAL A 294 18.27 -1.10 4.80
CA VAL A 294 18.31 -2.52 5.22
C VAL A 294 19.28 -2.73 6.38
N LEU A 295 20.49 -2.17 6.30
CA LEU A 295 21.50 -2.29 7.35
C LEU A 295 21.01 -1.75 8.70
N VAL A 296 20.35 -0.59 8.71
CA VAL A 296 19.74 -0.02 9.92
C VAL A 296 18.68 -0.97 10.49
N GLY A 297 17.77 -1.47 9.64
CA GLY A 297 16.75 -2.43 10.04
C GLY A 297 17.31 -3.71 10.68
N VAL A 298 18.33 -4.28 10.03
CA VAL A 298 19.02 -5.48 10.49
C VAL A 298 19.75 -5.23 11.82
N ALA A 299 20.46 -4.11 11.95
CA ALA A 299 21.17 -3.75 13.17
C ALA A 299 20.21 -3.58 14.34
N LEU A 300 19.08 -2.91 14.13
CA LEU A 300 18.04 -2.75 15.14
C LEU A 300 17.51 -4.11 15.59
N ALA A 301 17.16 -5.00 14.66
CA ALA A 301 16.68 -6.34 14.99
C ALA A 301 17.72 -7.16 15.78
N ALA A 302 19.00 -7.07 15.40
CA ALA A 302 20.09 -7.78 16.07
C ALA A 302 20.33 -7.28 17.51
N VAL A 303 20.30 -5.96 17.72
CA VAL A 303 20.39 -5.37 19.07
C VAL A 303 19.23 -5.83 19.94
N GLY A 304 18.03 -5.92 19.36
CA GLY A 304 16.85 -6.46 20.02
C GLY A 304 16.99 -7.90 20.48
N ASP A 305 17.40 -8.78 19.58
CA ASP A 305 17.62 -10.20 19.87
C ASP A 305 18.69 -10.36 20.97
N TRP A 306 19.78 -9.61 20.89
CA TRP A 306 20.83 -9.61 21.91
C TRP A 306 20.34 -9.17 23.29
N ARG A 307 19.52 -8.10 23.36
CA ARG A 307 18.92 -7.65 24.62
C ARG A 307 17.97 -8.70 25.20
N ALA A 308 17.12 -9.29 24.37
CA ALA A 308 16.18 -10.33 24.78
C ALA A 308 16.88 -11.58 25.32
N GLN A 309 18.05 -11.92 24.77
CA GLN A 309 18.88 -13.00 25.31
C GLN A 309 19.47 -12.67 26.69
N ARG A 310 19.88 -11.42 26.93
CA ARG A 310 20.42 -11.00 28.23
C ARG A 310 19.38 -10.88 29.34
N THR A 311 18.19 -10.39 29.02
CA THR A 311 17.10 -10.22 30.02
C THR A 311 16.41 -11.54 30.35
N GLY A 312 16.44 -12.51 29.43
CA GLY A 312 15.74 -13.78 29.54
C GLY A 312 16.38 -14.83 30.46
N ASN A 313 17.19 -14.49 31.45
CA ASN A 313 17.82 -15.50 32.32
C ASN A 313 16.99 -15.89 33.56
N GLU A 314 15.80 -15.32 33.76
CA GLU A 314 14.95 -15.63 34.93
C GLU A 314 13.54 -16.09 34.51
N GLY A 315 13.37 -17.40 34.29
CA GLY A 315 12.10 -18.12 34.46
C GLY A 315 10.94 -17.88 33.48
N SER A 316 10.95 -16.84 32.65
CA SER A 316 9.85 -16.53 31.73
C SER A 316 9.98 -17.33 30.42
N GLY A 317 8.95 -18.15 30.15
CA GLY A 317 8.89 -19.08 29.02
C GLY A 317 9.05 -18.41 27.65
N ASN A 318 9.50 -19.20 26.66
CA ASN A 318 9.90 -18.78 25.31
C ASN A 318 8.92 -17.84 24.57
N GLY A 319 7.63 -17.85 24.91
CA GLY A 319 6.61 -17.04 24.24
C GLY A 319 6.67 -15.53 24.53
N ALA A 320 7.12 -15.11 25.72
CA ALA A 320 7.05 -13.70 26.14
C ALA A 320 8.18 -12.82 25.58
N ARG A 321 9.32 -13.42 25.18
CA ARG A 321 10.53 -12.68 24.78
C ARG A 321 10.42 -11.95 23.45
N THR A 322 9.61 -12.43 22.52
CA THR A 322 9.52 -11.85 21.16
C THR A 322 8.64 -10.61 21.06
N TRP A 323 7.78 -10.32 22.06
CA TRP A 323 6.71 -9.31 21.91
C TRP A 323 7.03 -7.93 22.47
N ALA A 324 7.86 -7.83 23.52
CA ALA A 324 8.29 -6.53 24.06
C ALA A 324 9.07 -5.70 23.01
N PHE A 325 9.72 -6.37 22.06
CA PHE A 325 10.62 -5.76 21.10
C PHE A 325 9.93 -5.10 19.89
N GLY A 326 8.72 -5.54 19.53
CA GLY A 326 7.97 -4.94 18.41
C GLY A 326 7.58 -3.48 18.66
N ASN A 327 7.31 -3.12 19.91
CA ASN A 327 6.92 -1.76 20.29
C ASN A 327 8.10 -0.78 20.27
N GLU A 328 9.29 -1.20 20.70
CA GLU A 328 10.50 -0.35 20.66
C GLU A 328 10.95 -0.08 19.23
N PHE A 329 10.92 -1.10 18.36
CA PHE A 329 11.27 -0.93 16.95
C PHE A 329 10.31 0.01 16.24
N LEU A 330 8.99 -0.17 16.43
CA LEU A 330 8.02 0.75 15.84
C LEU A 330 8.18 2.15 16.39
N ALA A 331 8.44 2.32 17.69
CA ALA A 331 8.74 3.62 18.27
C ALA A 331 9.99 4.23 17.61
N CYS A 332 11.07 3.47 17.39
CA CYS A 332 12.28 3.97 16.72
C CYS A 332 12.06 4.31 15.24
N VAL A 333 11.31 3.49 14.50
CA VAL A 333 10.97 3.77 13.09
C VAL A 333 10.12 5.03 12.98
N THR A 334 9.12 5.18 13.85
CA THR A 334 8.23 6.33 13.86
C THR A 334 8.92 7.58 14.35
N LEU A 335 9.76 7.48 15.40
CA LEU A 335 10.54 8.60 15.89
C LEU A 335 11.61 8.99 14.87
N GLY A 336 12.20 8.02 14.16
CA GLY A 336 13.12 8.25 13.05
C GLY A 336 12.43 8.95 11.87
N GLN A 337 11.23 8.52 11.48
CA GLN A 337 10.41 9.21 10.49
C GLN A 337 10.12 10.63 10.96
N VAL A 338 9.61 10.83 12.17
CA VAL A 338 9.29 12.15 12.73
C VAL A 338 10.53 13.04 12.80
N MET A 339 11.69 12.51 13.21
CA MET A 339 12.94 13.28 13.32
C MET A 339 13.47 13.66 11.94
N VAL A 340 13.53 12.75 10.97
CA VAL A 340 14.03 13.13 9.64
C VAL A 340 13.05 14.02 8.89
N ILE A 341 11.77 13.94 9.21
CA ILE A 341 10.75 14.86 8.72
C ILE A 341 10.93 16.26 9.34
N LEU A 342 11.14 16.36 10.66
CA LEU A 342 11.23 17.65 11.37
C LEU A 342 12.62 18.31 11.28
N LEU A 343 13.69 17.53 11.16
CA LEU A 343 15.07 18.00 11.26
C LEU A 343 15.47 18.96 10.12
N PRO A 344 15.09 18.75 8.84
CA PRO A 344 15.36 19.71 7.77
C PRO A 344 14.64 21.06 7.97
N GLY A 345 13.42 21.03 8.52
CA GLY A 345 12.67 22.23 8.89
C GLY A 345 13.26 22.96 10.11
N TYR A 346 13.77 22.20 11.09
CA TYR A 346 14.35 22.73 12.32
C TYR A 346 15.79 23.26 12.13
N LEU A 347 16.61 22.62 11.28
CA LEU A 347 17.99 23.02 11.01
C LEU A 347 18.10 24.22 10.05
N GLY A 348 16.98 24.76 9.54
CA GLY A 348 17.00 25.90 8.63
C GLY A 348 17.71 25.63 7.30
N VAL A 349 17.90 24.36 6.93
CA VAL A 349 18.54 23.95 5.68
C VAL A 349 17.66 24.31 4.47
N MET A 350 16.36 24.52 4.68
CA MET A 350 15.51 25.25 3.73
C MET A 350 15.63 26.77 3.90
N LYS A 351 16.83 27.33 3.69
CA LYS A 351 16.97 28.73 3.27
C LYS A 351 16.86 28.80 1.76
N ILE A 352 15.63 28.80 1.23
CA ILE A 352 15.38 29.21 -0.15
C ILE A 352 15.34 30.74 -0.16
N GLY A 353 16.51 31.36 -0.22
CA GLY A 353 16.62 32.82 -0.23
C GLY A 353 18.06 33.26 -0.47
N GLY A 354 18.39 33.54 -1.73
CA GLY A 354 19.53 34.38 -2.07
C GLY A 354 19.30 35.82 -1.57
N ALA A 355 20.38 36.59 -1.45
CA ALA A 355 20.39 37.93 -0.86
C ALA A 355 19.56 38.99 -1.63
N ASP A 356 19.07 38.69 -2.82
CA ASP A 356 18.44 39.64 -3.73
C ASP A 356 16.94 39.35 -3.92
N GLY A 357 16.14 39.68 -2.90
CA GLY A 357 14.69 39.77 -3.01
C GLY A 357 13.94 38.44 -2.92
N PHE A 358 12.84 38.47 -2.16
CA PHE A 358 11.83 37.41 -2.17
C PHE A 358 11.25 37.31 -3.59
N VAL A 359 11.66 36.32 -4.37
CA VAL A 359 10.86 35.88 -5.52
C VAL A 359 9.65 35.16 -4.92
N PRO A 360 8.42 35.69 -5.04
CA PRO A 360 7.24 34.96 -4.61
C PRO A 360 7.23 33.63 -5.36
N VAL A 361 7.18 32.56 -4.58
CA VAL A 361 7.30 31.20 -5.06
C VAL A 361 5.92 30.78 -5.58
N ASP A 362 5.61 31.15 -6.82
CA ASP A 362 4.32 30.86 -7.49
C ASP A 362 4.01 29.36 -7.64
N TRP A 363 4.93 28.48 -7.23
CA TRP A 363 4.77 27.01 -7.25
C TRP A 363 4.43 26.40 -5.88
N VAL A 364 4.22 27.19 -4.82
CA VAL A 364 3.62 26.68 -3.58
C VAL A 364 2.10 26.63 -3.80
N PRO A 365 1.44 25.46 -3.75
CA PRO A 365 0.00 25.31 -4.00
C PRO A 365 -0.83 25.83 -2.81
N PHE A 366 -0.14 26.39 -1.83
CA PHE A 366 -0.63 27.02 -0.64
C PHE A 366 -0.03 28.43 -0.47
N ALA A 367 0.65 29.02 -1.46
CA ALA A 367 1.05 30.43 -1.35
C ALA A 367 -0.19 31.31 -1.15
N ASP A 368 -1.26 31.01 -1.89
CA ASP A 368 -2.56 31.64 -1.71
C ASP A 368 -3.18 31.27 -0.37
N LEU A 369 -3.11 30.01 0.09
CA LEU A 369 -3.63 29.61 1.41
C LEU A 369 -2.83 30.22 2.59
N LEU A 370 -1.53 30.44 2.43
CA LEU A 370 -0.67 31.08 3.42
C LEU A 370 -0.82 32.61 3.40
N ALA A 371 -1.27 33.18 2.27
CA ALA A 371 -1.69 34.57 2.14
C ALA A 371 -3.16 34.81 2.57
N MET A 372 -3.98 33.75 2.64
CA MET A 372 -5.35 33.81 3.13
C MET A 372 -5.39 33.96 4.65
N PRO A 373 -6.39 34.67 5.20
CA PRO A 373 -6.69 34.63 6.63
C PRO A 373 -6.86 33.18 7.07
N PHE A 374 -6.24 32.81 8.19
CA PHE A 374 -6.17 31.45 8.74
C PHE A 374 -7.50 30.66 8.67
N GLY A 375 -8.66 31.33 8.84
CA GLY A 375 -9.97 30.69 8.74
C GLY A 375 -10.33 30.14 7.34
N LEU A 376 -9.95 30.82 6.26
CA LEU A 376 -10.17 30.39 4.86
C LEU A 376 -9.18 29.30 4.45
N ALA A 377 -7.93 29.44 4.89
CA ALA A 377 -6.91 28.41 4.70
C ALA A 377 -7.29 27.11 5.42
N ALA A 378 -7.78 27.24 6.66
CA ALA A 378 -8.27 26.12 7.44
C ALA A 378 -9.49 25.46 6.79
N SER A 379 -10.42 26.22 6.17
CA SER A 379 -11.58 25.63 5.49
C SER A 379 -11.22 24.88 4.21
N GLU A 380 -10.31 25.40 3.39
CA GLU A 380 -9.83 24.73 2.17
C GLU A 380 -9.02 23.46 2.50
N LEU A 381 -8.17 23.50 3.54
CA LEU A 381 -7.57 22.29 4.10
C LEU A 381 -8.67 21.35 4.60
N LEU A 382 -9.59 21.82 5.45
CA LEU A 382 -10.67 20.99 5.97
C LEU A 382 -11.52 20.38 4.85
N ASP A 383 -11.74 21.03 3.72
CA ASP A 383 -12.49 20.48 2.59
C ASP A 383 -11.73 19.35 1.89
N ALA A 384 -10.44 19.56 1.56
CA ALA A 384 -9.59 18.51 1.00
C ALA A 384 -9.47 17.32 1.98
N TRP A 385 -9.24 17.61 3.25
CA TRP A 385 -9.09 16.62 4.32
C TRP A 385 -10.42 15.94 4.69
N CYS A 386 -11.56 16.62 4.61
CA CYS A 386 -12.88 16.03 4.84
C CYS A 386 -13.21 15.02 3.75
N VAL A 387 -12.86 15.29 2.49
CA VAL A 387 -13.03 14.32 1.40
C VAL A 387 -12.18 13.07 1.67
N TYR A 388 -10.90 13.21 2.01
CA TYR A 388 -10.06 12.06 2.35
C TYR A 388 -10.54 11.34 3.62
N ALA A 389 -10.89 12.06 4.69
CA ALA A 389 -11.36 11.49 5.95
C ALA A 389 -12.72 10.78 5.80
N LEU A 390 -13.67 11.35 5.06
CA LEU A 390 -14.97 10.72 4.74
C LEU A 390 -14.81 9.41 3.96
N MET A 391 -13.68 9.20 3.28
CA MET A 391 -13.42 8.00 2.49
C MET A 391 -12.58 6.97 3.24
N ILE A 392 -11.55 7.45 3.92
CA ILE A 392 -10.55 6.66 4.62
C ILE A 392 -11.13 6.11 5.93
N VAL A 393 -11.84 6.93 6.70
CA VAL A 393 -12.35 6.55 8.03
C VAL A 393 -13.39 5.42 7.92
N PRO A 394 -14.37 5.43 7.00
CA PRO A 394 -15.30 4.30 6.86
C PRO A 394 -14.62 3.02 6.40
N MET A 395 -13.64 3.10 5.48
CA MET A 395 -12.89 1.93 5.02
C MET A 395 -12.04 1.33 6.15
N TYR A 396 -11.38 2.19 6.94
CA TYR A 396 -10.64 1.81 8.13
C TYR A 396 -11.53 1.18 9.21
N VAL A 397 -12.62 1.85 9.60
CA VAL A 397 -13.59 1.36 10.58
C VAL A 397 -14.19 0.03 10.14
N TRP A 398 -14.43 -0.14 8.85
CA TRP A 398 -14.94 -1.38 8.30
C TRP A 398 -13.90 -2.52 8.30
N LEU A 399 -12.66 -2.27 7.88
CA LEU A 399 -11.58 -3.25 7.93
C LEU A 399 -11.29 -3.69 9.38
N ALA A 400 -11.27 -2.73 10.30
CA ALA A 400 -11.12 -2.97 11.74
C ALA A 400 -12.26 -3.82 12.31
N ARG A 401 -13.49 -3.67 11.80
CA ARG A 401 -14.65 -4.49 12.20
C ARG A 401 -14.63 -5.91 11.63
N LEU A 402 -14.17 -6.10 10.40
CA LEU A 402 -14.12 -7.44 9.79
C LEU A 402 -12.95 -8.29 10.26
N MET A 403 -11.85 -7.63 10.59
CA MET A 403 -10.65 -8.29 11.05
C MET A 403 -10.21 -7.64 12.36
N PRO A 404 -11.00 -7.76 13.44
CA PRO A 404 -10.67 -7.13 14.72
C PRO A 404 -9.32 -7.61 15.25
N ARG A 405 -8.96 -8.88 14.95
CA ARG A 405 -7.63 -9.46 15.22
C ARG A 405 -6.48 -8.84 14.40
N TRP A 406 -6.78 -8.09 13.34
CA TRP A 406 -5.79 -7.54 12.40
C TRP A 406 -5.92 -6.03 12.21
N ALA A 407 -6.78 -5.37 13.00
CA ALA A 407 -7.17 -3.98 12.79
C ALA A 407 -5.97 -3.06 12.61
N GLY A 408 -4.83 -3.36 13.25
CA GLY A 408 -3.62 -2.54 13.18
C GLY A 408 -2.47 -3.09 12.36
N ALA A 409 -2.46 -4.37 11.96
CA ALA A 409 -1.70 -4.72 10.75
C ALA A 409 -2.30 -3.97 9.54
N VAL A 410 -3.65 -3.87 9.53
CA VAL A 410 -4.36 -3.03 8.57
C VAL A 410 -4.09 -1.55 8.82
N SER A 411 -4.11 -1.02 10.06
CA SER A 411 -3.73 0.38 10.33
C SER A 411 -2.32 0.72 9.85
N VAL A 412 -1.34 -0.16 10.08
CA VAL A 412 0.06 0.04 9.66
C VAL A 412 0.20 -0.02 8.15
N GLY A 413 -0.32 -1.07 7.51
CA GLY A 413 -0.30 -1.17 6.05
C GLY A 413 -1.05 -0.01 5.40
N PHE A 414 -2.16 0.41 5.98
CA PHE A 414 -2.96 1.54 5.51
C PHE A 414 -2.22 2.87 5.65
N ALA A 415 -1.58 3.09 6.80
CA ALA A 415 -0.73 4.24 7.06
C ALA A 415 0.47 4.35 6.11
N VAL A 416 1.14 3.22 5.86
CA VAL A 416 2.24 3.14 4.89
C VAL A 416 1.71 3.45 3.50
N VAL A 417 0.61 2.84 3.07
CA VAL A 417 0.00 3.12 1.76
C VAL A 417 -0.41 4.59 1.63
N VAL A 418 -1.00 5.20 2.65
CA VAL A 418 -1.34 6.64 2.63
C VAL A 418 -0.08 7.51 2.54
N ALA A 419 0.95 7.21 3.35
CA ALA A 419 2.22 7.92 3.34
C ALA A 419 2.94 7.81 1.98
N THR A 420 2.92 6.62 1.36
CA THR A 420 3.59 6.35 0.09
C THR A 420 2.79 6.86 -1.11
N VAL A 421 1.45 6.74 -1.12
CA VAL A 421 0.59 7.34 -2.17
C VAL A 421 0.67 8.87 -2.11
N ALA A 422 0.72 9.45 -0.92
CA ALA A 422 0.95 10.89 -0.77
C ALA A 422 2.34 11.31 -1.28
N GLY A 423 3.39 10.51 -1.03
CA GLY A 423 4.73 10.75 -1.56
C GLY A 423 4.84 10.57 -3.09
N ALA A 424 4.20 9.53 -3.64
CA ALA A 424 4.26 9.19 -5.06
C ALA A 424 3.35 10.05 -5.96
N SER A 425 2.39 10.79 -5.37
CA SER A 425 1.48 11.66 -6.12
C SER A 425 2.16 12.84 -6.82
N GLY A 426 3.47 13.05 -6.64
CA GLY A 426 4.35 13.68 -7.64
C GLY A 426 4.02 15.12 -8.06
N SER A 427 2.99 15.75 -7.49
CA SER A 427 2.69 17.15 -7.70
C SER A 427 3.55 17.97 -6.74
N GLY A 428 4.82 18.19 -7.09
CA GLY A 428 5.74 19.27 -6.69
C GLY A 428 5.68 19.91 -5.28
N HIS A 429 5.06 19.29 -4.29
CA HIS A 429 4.63 19.97 -3.06
C HIS A 429 5.00 19.14 -1.83
N LEU A 430 6.19 19.41 -1.33
CA LEU A 430 6.80 18.76 -0.15
C LEU A 430 5.90 18.78 1.10
N ALA A 431 5.03 19.79 1.27
CA ALA A 431 4.23 19.99 2.49
C ALA A 431 2.97 19.09 2.60
N THR A 432 2.33 18.72 1.48
CA THR A 432 1.20 17.78 1.50
C THR A 432 1.66 16.36 1.75
N GLY A 433 2.76 15.93 1.12
CA GLY A 433 3.41 14.66 1.41
C GLY A 433 3.84 14.54 2.88
N PHE A 434 4.39 15.61 3.45
CA PHE A 434 4.83 15.69 4.85
C PHE A 434 3.72 15.38 5.87
N SER A 435 2.57 16.04 5.78
CA SER A 435 1.48 15.87 6.77
C SER A 435 0.79 14.50 6.67
N THR A 436 0.67 13.93 5.47
CA THR A 436 0.11 12.58 5.28
C THR A 436 1.09 11.47 5.66
N GLN A 437 2.39 11.67 5.46
CA GLN A 437 3.43 10.74 5.94
C GLN A 437 3.51 10.72 7.47
N VAL A 438 3.45 11.88 8.14
CA VAL A 438 3.42 11.98 9.60
C VAL A 438 2.17 11.33 10.19
N LEU A 439 1.00 11.60 9.60
CA LEU A 439 -0.26 11.01 10.09
C LEU A 439 -0.33 9.50 9.81
N GLY A 440 0.18 9.05 8.66
CA GLY A 440 0.38 7.62 8.38
C GLY A 440 1.26 6.99 9.46
N ALA A 441 2.47 7.50 9.65
CA ALA A 441 3.38 7.01 10.69
C ALA A 441 2.73 6.99 12.09
N PHE A 442 1.96 8.02 12.45
CA PHE A 442 1.27 8.10 13.74
C PHE A 442 0.15 7.07 13.87
N ILE A 443 -0.68 6.87 12.83
CA ILE A 443 -1.77 5.88 12.79
C ILE A 443 -1.22 4.44 12.78
N ALA A 444 -0.13 4.18 12.05
CA ALA A 444 0.59 2.90 12.10
C ALA A 444 1.06 2.58 13.52
N SER A 445 1.67 3.57 14.16
CA SER A 445 2.28 3.43 15.48
C SER A 445 1.25 3.24 16.57
N TYR A 446 0.22 4.08 16.57
CA TYR A 446 -0.88 4.00 17.51
C TYR A 446 -1.70 2.71 17.33
N GLY A 447 -1.97 2.32 16.07
CA GLY A 447 -2.65 1.07 15.74
C GLY A 447 -1.89 -0.17 16.24
N THR A 448 -0.55 -0.16 16.15
CA THR A 448 0.28 -1.25 16.67
C THR A 448 0.33 -1.26 18.20
N LEU A 449 0.48 -0.08 18.84
CA LEU A 449 0.50 0.09 20.29
C LEU A 449 -0.81 -0.36 20.96
N CYS A 450 -1.96 -0.06 20.35
CA CYS A 450 -3.26 -0.51 20.85
C CYS A 450 -3.43 -2.03 20.77
N LEU A 451 -2.73 -2.71 19.85
CA LEU A 451 -2.89 -4.14 19.61
C LEU A 451 -1.95 -5.02 20.40
N THR A 452 -0.72 -4.58 20.64
CA THR A 452 0.16 -5.27 21.58
C THR A 452 -0.45 -5.31 22.97
N ARG A 453 -1.31 -4.35 23.33
CA ARG A 453 -2.10 -4.38 24.56
C ARG A 453 -3.28 -5.38 24.49
N PHE A 454 -4.05 -5.37 23.41
CA PHE A 454 -5.26 -6.22 23.29
C PHE A 454 -4.94 -7.72 23.19
N PHE A 455 -3.83 -8.11 22.56
CA PHE A 455 -3.42 -9.52 22.43
C PHE A 455 -2.86 -10.13 23.72
N VAL A 456 -2.27 -9.31 24.60
CA VAL A 456 -1.79 -9.76 25.92
C VAL A 456 -2.97 -10.16 26.80
N ASP A 457 -4.07 -9.41 26.73
CA ASP A 457 -5.24 -9.67 27.55
C ASP A 457 -6.05 -10.90 27.05
N ASP A 458 -6.18 -11.07 25.74
CA ASP A 458 -6.95 -12.19 25.14
C ASP A 458 -6.22 -13.55 25.21
N ALA A 459 -4.88 -13.55 25.10
CA ALA A 459 -4.07 -14.76 25.24
C ALA A 459 -4.02 -15.27 26.69
N GLN A 460 -4.18 -14.38 27.68
CA GLN A 460 -4.34 -14.75 29.08
C GLN A 460 -5.77 -15.18 29.43
N ALA A 461 -6.77 -14.74 28.66
CA ALA A 461 -8.18 -15.04 28.88
C ALA A 461 -8.67 -16.35 28.23
N MET A 462 -7.90 -16.97 27.32
CA MET A 462 -8.28 -18.27 26.76
C MET A 462 -7.92 -19.41 27.73
N PRO A 463 -8.91 -20.12 28.32
CA PRO A 463 -8.62 -21.37 29.01
C PRO A 463 -8.04 -22.34 27.98
N LEU A 464 -6.81 -22.81 28.21
CA LEU A 464 -6.18 -23.88 27.44
C LEU A 464 -7.19 -25.02 27.28
N VAL A 465 -7.68 -25.21 26.05
CA VAL A 465 -8.52 -26.34 25.66
C VAL A 465 -7.65 -27.59 25.51
N ASP A 466 -6.82 -27.86 26.52
CA ASP A 466 -6.00 -29.07 26.62
C ASP A 466 -6.80 -30.24 27.21
N SER A 467 -8.05 -30.02 27.59
CA SER A 467 -8.89 -31.06 28.22
C SER A 467 -9.70 -31.93 27.25
N VAL A 468 -9.68 -31.67 25.93
CA VAL A 468 -10.51 -32.44 24.98
C VAL A 468 -9.74 -33.59 24.30
N THR A 469 -8.40 -33.57 24.30
CA THR A 469 -7.60 -34.68 23.71
C THR A 469 -7.36 -35.84 24.67
N ASN A 470 -7.68 -35.71 25.96
CA ASN A 470 -7.49 -36.79 26.94
C ASN A 470 -8.70 -37.73 27.11
N ASN A 471 -9.71 -37.63 26.23
CA ASN A 471 -10.90 -38.51 26.27
C ASN A 471 -10.92 -39.58 25.16
N SER A 472 -9.81 -39.75 24.43
CA SER A 472 -9.64 -40.81 23.42
C SER A 472 -9.57 -42.23 24.01
N SER A 473 -9.52 -42.38 25.34
CA SER A 473 -9.62 -43.68 26.02
C SER A 473 -11.06 -44.17 26.25
N ARG A 474 -12.10 -43.37 25.96
CA ARG A 474 -13.51 -43.77 26.16
C ARG A 474 -14.23 -44.30 24.91
N PHE A 475 -13.56 -44.38 23.76
CA PHE A 475 -14.11 -44.98 22.54
C PHE A 475 -13.31 -46.23 22.10
N ALA A 476 -12.84 -47.03 23.05
CA ALA A 476 -12.48 -48.42 22.75
C ALA A 476 -13.77 -49.18 22.42
N THR A 477 -13.90 -49.61 21.16
CA THR A 477 -14.97 -50.46 20.66
C THR A 477 -15.07 -51.76 21.49
N PRO A 478 -16.27 -52.33 21.70
CA PRO A 478 -16.45 -53.55 22.51
C PRO A 478 -15.77 -54.83 21.99
N ALA A 479 -15.15 -54.79 20.81
CA ALA A 479 -14.63 -55.96 20.11
C ALA A 479 -13.33 -56.54 20.68
N THR A 480 -12.60 -55.82 21.53
CA THR A 480 -11.31 -56.30 22.10
C THR A 480 -11.39 -56.84 23.52
N ARG A 481 -12.59 -56.95 24.12
CA ARG A 481 -12.77 -57.48 25.48
C ARG A 481 -13.04 -59.00 25.57
N LEU A 482 -13.05 -59.71 24.45
CA LEU A 482 -13.41 -61.14 24.36
C LEU A 482 -12.21 -62.08 24.06
N MET A 483 -10.97 -61.62 24.19
CA MET A 483 -9.76 -62.46 24.03
C MET A 483 -8.86 -62.48 25.27
N ARG A 484 -9.38 -62.09 26.43
CA ARG A 484 -8.73 -62.27 27.72
C ARG A 484 -9.77 -62.67 28.75
N ASP A 485 -10.27 -63.88 28.56
CA ASP A 485 -10.75 -64.86 29.54
C ASP A 485 -10.74 -66.20 28.77
#